data_AF-A0A9R0AK14-F1
#
_entry.id   AF-A0A9R0AK14-F1
#
_cell.length_a   1.000
_cell.length_b   1.000
_cell.length_c   1.000
_cell.angle_alpha   90.00
_cell.angle_beta   90.00
_cell.angle_gamma   90.00
#
_symmetry.space_group_name_H-M   'P 1'
#
loop_
_entity.id
_entity.type
_entity.pdbx_description
1 polymer ?
#
loop_
_entity_poly.entity_id
_entity_poly.type
_entity_poly.pdbx_seq_one_letter_code
_entity_poly.pdbx_strand_id
1 'polypeptide(L)'
;MAEEILEAVEKLQLRLTENQEPRKLLKTLKRLGELPITVDILVETGIGKTVNSLRKNEYAGEAAKNLVAKWKKLVPERSADR
;
A
#
# COMPACT_ATOMS: atom_id res chain seq x y z
N MET A 1 -5.34 -14.25 10.88
CA MET A 1 -4.43 -13.10 11.15
C MET A 1 -3.91 -12.46 9.87
N ALA A 2 -3.20 -13.18 8.99
CA ALA A 2 -2.74 -12.60 7.72
C ALA A 2 -3.88 -12.41 6.70
N GLU A 3 -4.83 -13.35 6.65
CA GLU A 3 -6.01 -13.30 5.76
C GLU A 3 -6.91 -12.09 6.04
N GLU A 4 -7.14 -11.74 7.31
CA GLU A 4 -7.90 -10.53 7.68
C GLU A 4 -7.22 -9.23 7.22
N ILE A 5 -5.89 -9.18 7.28
CA ILE A 5 -5.13 -8.02 6.81
C ILE A 5 -5.26 -7.94 5.29
N LEU A 6 -5.17 -9.07 4.59
CA LEU A 6 -5.33 -9.16 3.15
C LEU A 6 -6.69 -8.62 2.70
N GLU A 7 -7.78 -9.14 3.26
CA GLU A 7 -9.14 -8.69 2.96
C GLU A 7 -9.34 -7.21 3.28
N ALA A 8 -8.79 -6.74 4.39
CA ALA A 8 -8.87 -5.33 4.77
C ALA A 8 -8.14 -4.45 3.75
N VAL A 9 -6.94 -4.84 3.31
CA VAL A 9 -6.15 -4.12 2.32
C VAL A 9 -6.85 -4.12 0.96
N GLU A 10 -7.46 -5.23 0.56
CA GLU A 10 -8.18 -5.35 -0.72
C GLU A 10 -9.44 -4.47 -0.74
N LYS A 11 -10.24 -4.50 0.34
CA LYS A 11 -11.38 -3.57 0.51
C LYS A 11 -10.94 -2.11 0.50
N LEU A 12 -9.82 -1.79 1.17
CA LEU A 12 -9.26 -0.46 1.17
C LEU A 12 -8.79 -0.05 -0.24
N GLN A 13 -8.18 -0.97 -0.98
CA GLN A 13 -7.75 -0.77 -2.37
C GLN A 13 -8.92 -0.47 -3.29
N LEU A 14 -10.00 -1.25 -3.22
CA LEU A 14 -11.22 -1.04 -4.02
C LEU A 14 -11.81 0.34 -3.76
N ARG A 15 -11.92 0.72 -2.48
CA ARG A 15 -12.40 2.04 -2.07
C ARG A 15 -11.50 3.19 -2.55
N LEU A 16 -10.19 2.97 -2.63
CA LEU A 16 -9.24 3.95 -3.18
C LEU A 16 -9.41 4.10 -4.70
N THR A 17 -9.73 3.03 -5.42
CA THR A 17 -9.98 3.05 -6.86
C THR A 17 -11.32 3.70 -7.20
N GLU A 18 -12.38 3.39 -6.46
CA GLU A 18 -13.72 3.97 -6.69
C GLU A 18 -13.88 5.37 -6.10
N ASN A 19 -13.08 5.75 -5.10
CA ASN A 19 -13.26 6.96 -4.34
C ASN A 19 -11.92 7.60 -3.96
N GLN A 20 -11.36 8.37 -4.89
CA GLN A 20 -10.07 9.06 -4.76
C GLN A 20 -10.17 10.37 -3.95
N GLU A 21 -10.99 10.42 -2.90
CA GLU A 21 -11.07 11.61 -2.06
C GLU A 21 -9.78 11.78 -1.23
N PRO A 22 -9.15 12.97 -1.25
CA PRO A 22 -7.84 13.19 -0.62
C PRO A 22 -7.82 12.87 0.88
N ARG A 23 -8.92 13.12 1.58
CA ARG A 23 -9.09 12.78 3.01
C ARG A 23 -9.08 11.27 3.25
N LYS A 24 -9.76 10.50 2.39
CA LYS A 24 -9.80 9.04 2.47
C LYS A 24 -8.46 8.43 2.08
N LEU A 25 -7.81 8.96 1.04
CA LEU A 25 -6.48 8.52 0.61
C LEU A 25 -5.50 8.55 1.79
N LEU A 26 -5.36 9.71 2.45
CA LEU A 26 -4.45 9.88 3.59
C LEU A 26 -4.79 8.93 4.74
N LYS A 27 -6.07 8.76 5.07
CA LYS A 27 -6.50 7.85 6.14
C LYS A 27 -6.17 6.39 5.82
N THR A 28 -6.37 5.98 4.57
CA THR A 28 -6.03 4.63 4.11
C THR A 28 -4.53 4.41 4.08
N LEU A 29 -3.75 5.34 3.54
CA LEU A 29 -2.27 5.28 3.53
C LEU A 29 -1.71 5.15 4.95
N LYS A 30 -2.23 5.93 5.89
CA LYS A 30 -1.81 5.86 7.31
C LYS A 30 -2.11 4.48 7.91
N ARG A 31 -3.31 3.96 7.68
CA ARG A 31 -3.75 2.64 8.14
C ARG A 31 -2.94 1.49 7.50
N LEU A 32 -2.60 1.61 6.22
CA LEU A 32 -1.69 0.70 5.53
C LEU A 32 -0.27 0.74 6.12
N GLY A 33 0.19 1.89 6.62
CA GLY A 33 1.49 2.03 7.26
C GLY A 33 1.56 1.55 8.71
N GLU A 34 0.41 1.50 9.40
CA GLU A 34 0.26 0.95 10.76
C GLU A 34 0.04 -0.56 10.75
N LEU A 35 -0.56 -1.11 9.69
CA LEU A 35 -0.71 -2.55 9.53
C LEU A 35 0.64 -3.19 9.18
N PRO A 36 0.95 -4.39 9.72
CA PRO A 36 2.14 -5.15 9.34
C PRO A 36 1.93 -5.76 7.94
N ILE A 37 2.07 -4.93 6.90
CA ILE A 37 2.01 -5.36 5.50
C ILE A 37 3.32 -6.05 5.14
N THR A 38 3.23 -7.32 4.75
CA THR A 38 4.34 -8.10 4.20
C THR A 38 4.38 -7.99 2.68
N VAL A 39 5.50 -8.38 2.09
CA VAL A 39 5.68 -8.43 0.64
C VAL A 39 4.63 -9.30 -0.03
N ASP A 40 4.30 -10.42 0.60
CA ASP A 40 3.32 -11.38 0.11
C ASP A 40 1.94 -10.72 -0.04
N ILE A 41 1.47 -10.03 1.01
CA ILE A 41 0.22 -9.25 1.01
C ILE A 41 0.27 -8.13 -0.05
N LEU A 42 1.43 -7.48 -0.23
CA LEU A 42 1.57 -6.40 -1.21
C LEU A 42 1.41 -6.89 -2.66
N VAL A 43 1.98 -8.05 -2.96
CA VAL A 43 1.92 -8.69 -4.28
C VAL A 43 0.53 -9.28 -4.51
N GLU A 44 -0.02 -9.95 -3.50
CA GLU A 44 -1.32 -10.63 -3.57
C GLU A 44 -2.48 -9.62 -3.70
N THR A 45 -2.49 -8.54 -2.92
CA THR A 45 -3.52 -7.50 -3.01
C THR A 45 -3.32 -6.51 -4.15
N GLY A 46 -2.12 -6.46 -4.75
CA GLY A 46 -1.81 -5.50 -5.81
C GLY A 46 -1.85 -4.02 -5.39
N ILE A 47 -1.96 -3.72 -4.09
CA ILE A 47 -2.05 -2.34 -3.54
C ILE A 47 -0.87 -1.46 -3.96
N GLY A 48 0.29 -2.05 -4.27
CA GLY A 48 1.45 -1.35 -4.80
C GLY A 48 1.15 -0.58 -6.10
N LYS A 49 0.31 -1.11 -6.99
CA LYS A 49 -0.10 -0.42 -8.23
C LYS A 49 -0.99 0.78 -7.92
N THR A 50 -1.97 0.59 -7.04
CA THR A 50 -2.89 1.64 -6.61
C THR A 50 -2.13 2.78 -5.94
N VAL A 51 -1.27 2.49 -4.97
CA VAL A 51 -0.45 3.51 -4.30
C VAL A 51 0.53 4.16 -5.26
N ASN A 52 1.07 3.44 -6.24
CA ASN A 52 1.90 4.04 -7.27
C ASN A 52 1.12 5.07 -8.11
N SER A 53 -0.14 4.80 -8.46
CA SER A 53 -1.03 5.79 -9.10
C SER A 53 -1.35 6.98 -8.18
N LEU A 54 -1.45 6.75 -6.86
CA LEU A 54 -1.65 7.82 -5.88
C LEU A 54 -0.46 8.77 -5.73
N ARG A 55 0.74 8.40 -6.20
CA ARG A 55 1.92 9.30 -6.20
C ARG A 55 1.73 10.57 -7.02
N LYS A 56 0.77 10.59 -7.95
CA LYS A 56 0.41 11.75 -8.77
C LYS A 56 -0.61 12.68 -8.09
N ASN A 57 -1.19 12.28 -6.96
CA ASN A 57 -2.11 13.14 -6.21
C ASN A 57 -1.32 14.19 -5.41
N GLU A 58 -1.79 15.43 -5.38
CA GLU A 58 -1.15 16.51 -4.59
C GLU A 58 -1.17 16.23 -3.08
N TYR A 59 -2.28 15.66 -2.56
CA TYR A 59 -2.43 15.42 -1.12
C TYR A 59 -1.82 14.10 -0.66
N ALA A 60 -2.01 13.04 -1.45
CA ALA A 60 -1.60 11.69 -1.09
C ALA A 60 -0.24 11.31 -1.68
N GLY A 61 0.33 12.14 -2.57
CA GLY A 61 1.51 11.79 -3.35
C GLY A 61 2.77 11.61 -2.50
N GLU A 62 2.98 12.48 -1.52
CA GLU A 62 4.13 12.38 -0.62
C GLU A 62 4.03 11.15 0.30
N ALA A 63 2.85 10.95 0.92
CA ALA A 63 2.57 9.77 1.73
C ALA A 63 2.69 8.47 0.92
N ALA A 64 2.18 8.44 -0.31
CA ALA A 64 2.27 7.31 -1.22
C ALA A 64 3.70 7.00 -1.64
N LYS A 65 4.52 8.02 -1.94
CA LYS A 65 5.95 7.85 -2.24
C LYS A 65 6.68 7.22 -1.06
N ASN A 66 6.44 7.72 0.16
CA ASN A 66 7.10 7.22 1.35
C ASN A 66 6.68 5.78 1.69
N LEU A 67 5.39 5.45 1.54
CA LEU A 67 4.88 4.08 1.74
C LEU A 67 5.49 3.10 0.74
N VAL A 68 5.52 3.43 -0.55
CA VAL A 68 6.13 2.52 -1.51
C VAL A 68 7.65 2.44 -1.33
N ALA A 69 8.32 3.49 -0.88
CA ALA A 69 9.74 3.38 -0.52
C ALA A 69 9.96 2.42 0.65
N LYS A 70 9.10 2.47 1.67
CA LYS A 70 9.12 1.55 2.82
C LYS A 70 8.83 0.11 2.39
N TRP A 71 7.83 -0.10 1.54
CA TRP A 71 7.51 -1.40 0.96
C TRP A 71 8.61 -1.93 0.05
N LYS A 72 9.22 -1.08 -0.78
CA LYS A 72 10.33 -1.46 -1.66
C LYS A 72 11.58 -1.85 -0.86
N LYS A 73 11.79 -1.30 0.34
CA LYS A 73 12.82 -1.78 1.29
C LYS A 73 12.43 -3.09 1.97
N LEU A 74 11.13 -3.31 2.20
CA LEU A 74 10.59 -4.56 2.74
C LEU A 74 10.58 -5.70 1.72
N VAL A 75 10.64 -5.38 0.42
CA VAL A 75 10.97 -6.30 -0.68
C VAL A 75 12.50 -6.33 -0.81
N PRO A 76 13.25 -7.13 -0.02
CA PRO A 76 14.58 -7.48 -0.46
C PRO A 76 14.40 -8.18 -1.82
N GLU A 77 15.10 -7.69 -2.84
CA GLU A 77 15.43 -8.58 -3.94
C GLU A 77 16.00 -9.84 -3.29
N ARG A 78 15.35 -10.97 -3.57
CA ARG A 78 15.80 -12.28 -3.17
C ARG A 78 17.14 -12.52 -3.88
N SER A 79 18.23 -11.98 -3.34
CA SER A 79 19.59 -12.07 -3.87
C SER A 79 20.58 -11.63 -2.80
N ALA A 80 20.68 -12.40 -1.72
CA ALA A 80 21.91 -12.48 -0.92
C ALA A 80 21.89 -13.74 -0.02
N ASP A 81 21.29 -14.83 -0.48
CA ASP A 81 21.49 -16.14 0.15
C ASP A 81 21.30 -17.22 -0.92
N ARG A 82 22.37 -17.49 -1.67
CA ARG A 82 22.72 -18.81 -2.14
C ARG A 82 24.21 -18.90 -2.45
#